data_AF-A0A3P1WSV8-F1
#
_entry.id   AF-A0A3P1WSV8-F1
#
_cell.length_a   1.000
_cell.length_b   1.000
_cell.length_c   1.000
_cell.angle_alpha   90.00
_cell.angle_beta   90.00
_cell.angle_gamma   90.00
#
_symmetry.space_group_name_H-M   'P 1'
#
loop_
_entity.id
_entity.type
_entity.pdbx_description
1 polymer ?
#
loop_
_entity_poly.entity_id
_entity_poly.type
_entity_poly.pdbx_seq_one_letter_code
_entity_poly.pdbx_strand_id
1 'polypeptide(L)'
;MMLLDVLGWVAACTGMLSGLPQLVRLLRERTSAGVSLPMWQLNVAALYAWSCHGFHIGQFSLLISNLLLAVTSTAVVVMICRDRNQSIWGKLVPAFLLSAFLFGVIDLLLGPLVYGLVAVLPLAVGQVTQFLDLRRSVDISGVSGGFLAVNMLVQALWLVWAVLMGEYAVTAASTVMTLLTGANLVLYLWRVGRPVAEAEPV
;
A
#
# COMPACT_ATOMS: atom_id res chain seq x y z
N MET A 1 1.12 -16.81 -21.05
CA MET A 1 0.75 -17.39 -19.74
C MET A 1 1.96 -17.44 -18.82
N MET A 2 2.94 -18.33 -19.01
CA MET A 2 4.11 -18.45 -18.11
C MET A 2 4.86 -17.13 -17.79
N LEU A 3 5.11 -16.26 -18.78
CA LEU A 3 5.80 -14.98 -18.52
C LEU A 3 4.97 -14.02 -17.65
N LEU A 4 3.65 -13.99 -17.84
CA LEU A 4 2.75 -13.12 -17.08
C LEU A 4 2.63 -13.61 -15.63
N ASP A 5 2.61 -14.93 -15.42
CA ASP A 5 2.62 -15.51 -14.08
C ASP A 5 3.89 -15.14 -13.32
N VAL A 6 5.05 -15.24 -14.00
CA VAL A 6 6.35 -14.83 -13.43
C VAL A 6 6.36 -13.34 -13.08
N LEU A 7 5.88 -12.47 -13.99
CA LEU A 7 5.80 -11.03 -13.72
C LEU A 7 4.91 -10.72 -12.52
N GLY A 8 3.76 -11.39 -12.40
CA GLY A 8 2.86 -11.24 -11.25
C GLY A 8 3.53 -11.66 -9.95
N TRP A 9 4.27 -12.76 -9.95
CA TRP A 9 5.04 -13.21 -8.79
C TRP A 9 6.21 -12.28 -8.44
N VAL A 10 6.90 -11.72 -9.44
CA VAL A 10 7.94 -10.71 -9.22
C VAL A 10 7.35 -9.46 -8.57
N ALA A 11 6.21 -8.97 -9.06
CA ALA A 11 5.50 -7.83 -8.47
C ALA A 11 5.08 -8.13 -7.01
N ALA A 12 4.48 -9.30 -6.77
CA ALA A 12 4.08 -9.78 -5.46
C ALA A 12 5.25 -9.86 -4.47
N CYS A 13 6.35 -10.54 -4.83
CA CYS A 13 7.51 -10.70 -3.98
C CYS A 13 8.17 -9.36 -3.65
N THR A 14 8.29 -8.47 -4.63
CA THR A 14 8.84 -7.12 -4.43
C THR A 14 7.97 -6.31 -3.46
N GLY A 15 6.64 -6.39 -3.62
CA GLY A 15 5.69 -5.72 -2.73
C GLY A 15 5.74 -6.24 -1.30
N MET A 16 5.77 -7.56 -1.10
CA MET A 16 5.78 -8.16 0.24
C MET A 16 7.01 -7.76 1.06
N LEU A 17 8.18 -7.66 0.42
CA LEU A 17 9.43 -7.28 1.09
C LEU A 17 9.37 -5.86 1.67
N SER A 18 8.58 -4.97 1.09
CA SER A 18 8.43 -3.59 1.56
C SER A 18 7.68 -3.47 2.91
N GLY A 19 6.83 -4.45 3.24
CA GLY A 19 5.99 -4.43 4.45
C GLY A 19 6.64 -5.03 5.71
N LEU A 20 7.72 -5.81 5.55
CA LEU A 20 8.37 -6.54 6.64
C LEU A 20 9.01 -5.66 7.73
N PRO A 21 9.66 -4.50 7.44
CA PRO A 21 10.36 -3.73 8.45
C PRO A 21 9.47 -3.29 9.62
N GLN A 22 8.21 -2.94 9.33
CA GLN A 22 7.30 -2.41 10.34
C GLN A 22 6.76 -3.51 11.28
N LEU A 23 6.55 -4.73 10.77
CA LEU A 23 6.23 -5.88 11.61
C LEU A 23 7.40 -6.20 12.55
N VAL A 24 8.61 -6.27 12.01
CA VAL A 24 9.83 -6.55 12.79
C VAL A 24 10.03 -5.51 13.89
N ARG A 25 9.83 -4.22 13.57
CA ARG A 25 9.90 -3.13 14.53
C ARG A 25 8.92 -3.33 15.70
N LEU A 26 7.65 -3.59 15.42
CA LEU A 26 6.63 -3.81 16.46
C LEU A 26 6.94 -5.02 17.35
N LEU A 27 7.43 -6.11 16.76
CA LEU A 27 7.83 -7.31 17.50
C LEU A 27 9.03 -7.05 18.42
N ARG A 28 9.98 -6.22 17.96
CA ARG A 28 11.19 -5.87 18.71
C ARG A 28 10.93 -4.85 19.81
N GLU A 29 10.25 -3.75 19.49
CA GLU A 29 10.05 -2.61 20.39
C GLU A 29 8.90 -2.83 21.38
N ARG A 30 7.95 -3.74 21.08
CA ARG A 30 6.79 -4.06 21.91
C ARG A 30 5.95 -2.85 22.33
N THR A 31 5.96 -1.79 21.51
CA THR A 31 5.14 -0.60 21.69
C THR A 31 4.48 -0.18 20.38
N SER A 32 3.24 0.30 20.44
CA SER A 32 2.50 0.84 19.31
C SER A 32 2.52 2.36 19.23
N ALA A 33 3.38 3.03 20.01
CA ALA A 33 3.49 4.49 19.99
C ALA A 33 3.81 5.01 18.57
N GLY A 34 3.05 6.01 18.12
CA GLY A 34 3.18 6.58 16.77
C GLY A 34 2.60 5.74 15.62
N VAL A 35 2.04 4.56 15.89
CA VAL A 35 1.42 3.71 14.86
C VAL A 35 -0.08 4.01 14.72
N SER A 36 -0.56 4.31 13.51
CA SER A 36 -1.97 4.62 13.28
C SER A 36 -2.84 3.36 13.20
N LEU A 37 -3.64 3.08 14.23
CA LEU A 37 -4.58 1.95 14.24
C LEU A 37 -5.60 1.99 13.08
N PRO A 38 -6.26 3.13 12.78
CA PRO A 38 -7.19 3.21 11.65
C PRO A 38 -6.55 2.88 10.30
N MET A 39 -5.29 3.30 10.09
CA MET A 39 -4.56 2.98 8.86
C MET A 39 -4.36 1.47 8.70
N TRP A 40 -4.00 0.78 9.78
CA TRP A 40 -3.85 -0.68 9.75
C TRP A 40 -5.19 -1.41 9.58
N GLN A 41 -6.29 -0.89 10.12
CA GLN A 41 -7.63 -1.43 9.86
C GLN A 41 -8.03 -1.29 8.39
N LEU A 42 -7.77 -0.13 7.78
CA LEU A 42 -7.99 0.08 6.33
C LEU A 42 -7.11 -0.85 5.49
N ASN A 43 -5.86 -1.07 5.91
CA ASN A 43 -4.95 -1.99 5.23
C ASN A 43 -5.46 -3.44 5.28
N VAL A 44 -5.92 -3.90 6.45
CA VAL A 44 -6.58 -5.21 6.59
C VAL A 44 -7.78 -5.33 5.64
N ALA A 45 -8.65 -4.32 5.62
CA ALA A 45 -9.83 -4.34 4.78
C ALA A 45 -9.49 -4.45 3.29
N ALA A 46 -8.56 -3.61 2.82
CA ALA A 46 -8.12 -3.60 1.42
C ALA A 46 -7.42 -4.90 1.03
N LEU A 47 -6.51 -5.42 1.85
CA LEU A 47 -5.73 -6.61 1.52
C LEU A 47 -6.60 -7.87 1.47
N TYR A 48 -7.56 -8.02 2.38
CA TYR A 48 -8.53 -9.12 2.26
C TYR A 48 -9.43 -8.95 1.03
N ALA A 49 -9.86 -7.74 0.69
CA ALA A 49 -10.64 -7.50 -0.52
C ALA A 49 -9.85 -7.85 -1.79
N TRP A 50 -8.57 -7.44 -1.89
CA TRP A 50 -7.69 -7.78 -3.01
C TRP A 50 -7.40 -9.28 -3.08
N SER A 51 -7.29 -9.96 -1.93
CA SER A 51 -7.16 -11.42 -1.90
C SER A 51 -8.42 -12.09 -2.45
N CYS A 52 -9.62 -11.64 -2.07
CA CYS A 52 -10.88 -12.16 -2.60
C CYS A 52 -11.02 -11.88 -4.10
N HIS A 53 -10.65 -10.69 -4.55
CA HIS A 53 -10.59 -10.35 -5.97
C HIS A 53 -9.65 -11.29 -6.73
N GLY A 54 -8.43 -11.50 -6.24
CA GLY A 54 -7.46 -12.44 -6.83
C GLY A 54 -7.97 -13.88 -6.89
N PHE A 55 -8.71 -14.33 -5.88
CA PHE A 55 -9.42 -15.62 -5.93
C PHE A 55 -10.45 -15.64 -7.06
N HIS A 56 -11.27 -14.61 -7.15
CA HIS A 56 -12.37 -14.49 -8.11
C HIS A 56 -11.88 -14.54 -9.56
N ILE A 57 -10.74 -13.90 -9.86
CA ILE A 57 -10.14 -13.89 -11.21
C ILE A 57 -9.12 -15.02 -11.45
N GLY A 58 -8.94 -15.94 -10.49
CA GLY A 58 -8.02 -17.08 -10.61
C GLY A 58 -6.53 -16.71 -10.60
N GLN A 59 -6.16 -15.54 -10.08
CA GLN A 59 -4.78 -15.04 -10.06
C GLN A 59 -4.11 -15.29 -8.71
N PHE A 60 -3.34 -16.38 -8.62
CA PHE A 60 -2.68 -16.81 -7.39
C PHE A 60 -1.61 -15.85 -6.87
N SER A 61 -0.89 -15.16 -7.76
CA SER A 61 0.09 -14.14 -7.36
C SER A 61 -0.58 -13.04 -6.54
N LEU A 62 -1.73 -12.54 -7.00
CA LEU A 62 -2.52 -11.52 -6.33
C LEU A 62 -3.19 -12.05 -5.05
N LEU A 63 -3.75 -13.26 -5.09
CA LEU A 63 -4.35 -13.91 -3.92
C LEU A 63 -3.34 -14.08 -2.79
N ILE A 64 -2.26 -14.83 -3.05
CA ILE A 64 -1.33 -15.27 -2.01
C ILE A 64 -0.61 -14.06 -1.42
N SER A 65 -0.15 -13.12 -2.25
CA SER A 65 0.58 -11.95 -1.76
C SER A 65 -0.28 -11.08 -0.85
N ASN A 66 -1.53 -10.80 -1.25
CA ASN A 66 -2.42 -9.96 -0.46
C ASN A 66 -2.89 -10.70 0.80
N LEU A 67 -3.16 -12.00 0.74
CA LEU A 67 -3.56 -12.78 1.92
C LEU A 67 -2.46 -12.79 2.99
N LEU A 68 -1.20 -13.02 2.60
CA LEU A 68 -0.07 -13.01 3.53
C LEU A 68 0.11 -11.64 4.19
N LEU A 69 -0.01 -10.56 3.42
CA LEU A 69 0.02 -9.20 3.94
C LEU A 69 -1.21 -8.89 4.81
N ALA A 70 -2.39 -9.42 4.49
CA ALA A 70 -3.62 -9.23 5.26
C ALA A 70 -3.50 -9.87 6.64
N VAL A 71 -2.99 -11.12 6.71
CA VAL A 71 -2.72 -11.83 7.96
C VAL A 71 -1.69 -11.07 8.79
N THR A 72 -0.61 -10.60 8.16
CA THR A 72 0.42 -9.79 8.82
C THR A 72 -0.16 -8.49 9.38
N SER A 73 -0.97 -7.79 8.59
CA SER A 73 -1.63 -6.54 9.01
C SER A 73 -2.63 -6.76 10.13
N THR A 74 -3.33 -7.90 10.12
CA THR A 74 -4.24 -8.30 11.20
C THR A 74 -3.47 -8.55 12.49
N ALA A 75 -2.32 -9.22 12.42
CA ALA A 75 -1.45 -9.42 13.57
C ALA A 75 -0.98 -8.07 14.15
N VAL A 76 -0.63 -7.10 13.29
CA VAL A 76 -0.28 -5.74 13.74
C VAL A 76 -1.46 -5.06 14.45
N VAL A 77 -2.67 -5.11 13.90
CA VAL A 77 -3.87 -4.57 14.58
C VAL A 77 -4.07 -5.21 15.95
N VAL A 78 -3.92 -6.55 16.04
CA VAL A 78 -4.02 -7.28 17.31
C VAL A 78 -2.96 -6.80 18.32
N MET A 79 -1.71 -6.63 17.88
CA MET A 79 -0.63 -6.12 18.73
C MET A 79 -0.92 -4.71 19.23
N ILE A 80 -1.39 -3.80 18.36
CA ILE A 80 -1.77 -2.43 18.75
C ILE A 80 -2.92 -2.44 19.75
N CYS A 81 -3.97 -3.25 19.52
CA CYS A 81 -5.10 -3.35 20.44
C CYS A 81 -4.66 -3.87 21.81
N ARG A 82 -3.76 -4.86 21.86
CA ARG A 82 -3.21 -5.39 23.12
C ARG A 82 -2.38 -4.35 23.87
N ASP A 83 -1.48 -3.66 23.16
CA ASP A 83 -0.64 -2.60 23.74
C ASP A 83 -1.48 -1.44 24.31
N ARG A 84 -2.60 -1.11 23.66
CA ARG A 84 -3.50 -0.01 24.07
C ARG A 84 -4.67 -0.44 24.95
N ASN A 85 -4.73 -1.70 25.36
CA ASN A 85 -5.84 -2.30 26.12
C ASN A 85 -7.23 -2.05 25.49
N GLN A 86 -7.33 -2.19 24.16
CA GLN A 86 -8.56 -2.01 23.38
C GLN A 86 -9.15 -3.37 22.93
N SER A 87 -10.47 -3.40 22.70
CA SER A 87 -11.15 -4.60 22.18
C SER A 87 -10.66 -4.95 20.77
N ILE A 88 -10.07 -6.13 20.62
CA ILE A 88 -9.56 -6.65 19.34
C ILE A 88 -10.70 -6.75 18.32
N TRP A 89 -11.79 -7.44 18.69
CA TRP A 89 -12.91 -7.68 17.78
C TRP A 89 -13.68 -6.40 17.45
N GLY A 90 -13.80 -5.46 18.40
CA GLY A 90 -14.40 -4.15 18.14
C GLY A 90 -13.63 -3.33 17.09
N LYS A 91 -12.35 -3.63 16.85
CA LYS A 91 -11.53 -2.99 15.82
C LYS A 91 -11.42 -3.82 14.54
N LEU A 92 -11.43 -5.14 14.62
CA LEU A 92 -11.33 -5.99 13.42
C LEU A 92 -12.66 -6.15 12.67
N VAL A 93 -13.80 -6.21 13.37
CA VAL A 93 -15.11 -6.39 12.70
C VAL A 93 -15.38 -5.29 11.66
N PRO A 94 -15.19 -3.99 11.95
CA PRO A 94 -15.36 -2.96 10.93
C PRO A 94 -14.45 -3.13 9.71
N ALA A 95 -13.21 -3.61 9.90
CA ALA A 95 -12.28 -3.86 8.80
C ALA A 95 -12.75 -5.01 7.92
N PHE A 96 -13.24 -6.10 8.51
CA PHE A 96 -13.80 -7.23 7.77
C PHE A 96 -15.11 -6.88 7.06
N LEU A 97 -15.99 -6.09 7.70
CA LEU A 97 -17.19 -5.59 7.05
C LEU A 97 -16.87 -4.69 5.86
N LEU A 98 -15.86 -3.82 6.00
CA LEU A 98 -15.39 -2.99 4.90
C LEU A 98 -14.78 -3.84 3.77
N SER A 99 -14.00 -4.88 4.08
CA SER A 99 -13.50 -5.83 3.07
C SER A 99 -14.63 -6.52 2.32
N ALA A 100 -15.62 -7.04 3.05
CA ALA A 100 -16.80 -7.69 2.47
C ALA A 100 -17.61 -6.72 1.61
N PHE A 101 -17.72 -5.45 2.00
CA PHE A 101 -18.36 -4.41 1.19
C PHE A 101 -17.56 -4.11 -0.09
N LEU A 102 -16.24 -3.90 0.02
CA LEU A 102 -15.37 -3.60 -1.12
C LEU A 102 -15.42 -4.73 -2.17
N PHE A 103 -15.30 -5.98 -1.75
CA PHE A 103 -15.39 -7.11 -2.68
C PHE A 103 -16.85 -7.39 -3.10
N GLY A 104 -17.74 -7.65 -2.13
CA GLY A 104 -19.09 -8.13 -2.42
C GLY A 104 -20.00 -7.11 -3.09
N VAL A 105 -19.83 -5.81 -2.80
CA VAL A 105 -20.66 -4.76 -3.40
C VAL A 105 -19.90 -4.07 -4.53
N ILE A 106 -18.70 -3.54 -4.27
CA ILE A 106 -18.02 -2.73 -5.29
C ILE A 106 -17.50 -3.61 -6.43
N ASP A 107 -16.74 -4.67 -6.13
CA ASP A 107 -16.17 -5.53 -7.17
C ASP A 107 -17.24 -6.33 -7.92
N LEU A 108 -18.04 -7.11 -7.19
CA LEU A 108 -19.00 -8.02 -7.83
C LEU A 108 -20.21 -7.33 -8.48
N LEU A 109 -20.66 -6.16 -7.98
CA LEU A 109 -21.85 -5.48 -8.53
C LEU A 109 -21.52 -4.28 -9.40
N LEU A 110 -20.52 -3.47 -9.03
CA LEU A 110 -20.15 -2.26 -9.80
C LEU A 110 -19.00 -2.52 -10.78
N GLY A 111 -18.33 -3.66 -10.66
CA GLY A 111 -17.31 -4.15 -11.58
C GLY A 111 -15.87 -3.79 -11.18
N PRO A 112 -14.89 -4.50 -11.76
CA PRO A 112 -13.49 -4.46 -11.33
C PRO A 112 -12.84 -3.08 -11.52
N LEU A 113 -13.23 -2.33 -12.55
CA LEU A 113 -12.73 -0.97 -12.77
C LEU A 113 -13.06 -0.04 -11.60
N VAL A 114 -14.34 -0.04 -11.16
CA VAL A 114 -14.80 0.78 -10.04
C VAL A 114 -14.14 0.32 -8.75
N TYR A 115 -14.04 -0.99 -8.55
CA TYR A 115 -13.32 -1.57 -7.42
C TYR A 115 -11.87 -1.09 -7.35
N GLY A 116 -11.11 -1.15 -8.44
CA GLY A 116 -9.73 -0.65 -8.49
C GLY A 116 -9.61 0.83 -8.09
N LEU A 117 -10.52 1.68 -8.57
CA LEU A 117 -10.54 3.12 -8.25
C LEU A 117 -10.94 3.42 -6.79
N VAL A 118 -11.80 2.60 -6.18
CA VAL A 118 -12.26 2.79 -4.80
C VAL A 118 -11.26 2.19 -3.81
N ALA A 119 -10.80 0.96 -4.05
CA ALA A 119 -9.89 0.24 -3.17
C ALA A 119 -8.53 0.92 -3.01
N VAL A 120 -8.13 1.74 -4.00
CA VAL A 120 -6.85 2.47 -3.97
C VAL A 120 -6.90 3.76 -3.15
N LEU A 121 -8.09 4.29 -2.80
CA LEU A 121 -8.21 5.61 -2.17
C LEU A 121 -7.39 5.78 -0.88
N PRO A 122 -7.38 4.82 0.07
CA PRO A 122 -6.56 4.97 1.29
C PRO A 122 -5.06 5.13 0.99
N LEU A 123 -4.57 4.35 0.02
CA LEU A 123 -3.17 4.39 -0.43
C LEU A 123 -2.88 5.71 -1.17
N ALA A 124 -3.81 6.15 -2.03
CA ALA A 124 -3.69 7.40 -2.77
C ALA A 124 -3.60 8.61 -1.83
N VAL A 125 -4.45 8.65 -0.79
CA VAL A 125 -4.37 9.70 0.25
C VAL A 125 -2.99 9.70 0.90
N GLY A 126 -2.45 8.54 1.26
CA GLY A 126 -1.10 8.43 1.83
C GLY A 126 0.01 8.96 0.91
N GLN A 127 -0.09 8.70 -0.40
CA GLN A 127 0.86 9.25 -1.37
C GLN A 127 0.71 10.76 -1.56
N VAL A 128 -0.52 11.29 -1.52
CA VAL A 128 -0.78 12.73 -1.57
C VAL A 128 -0.24 13.42 -0.33
N THR A 129 -0.44 12.86 0.86
CA THR A 129 0.12 13.43 2.10
C THR A 129 1.64 13.43 2.06
N GLN A 130 2.27 12.32 1.64
CA GLN A 130 3.72 12.25 1.46
C GLN A 130 4.24 13.33 0.49
N PHE A 131 3.52 13.59 -0.60
CA PHE A 131 3.90 14.61 -1.57
C PHE A 131 3.81 16.01 -0.98
N LEU A 132 2.74 16.29 -0.23
CA LEU A 132 2.56 17.56 0.46
C LEU A 132 3.63 17.77 1.53
N ASP A 133 4.01 16.73 2.27
CA ASP A 133 5.08 16.78 3.26
C ASP A 133 6.43 17.04 2.58
N LEU A 134 6.74 16.35 1.47
CA LEU A 134 7.93 16.63 0.66
C LEU A 134 7.94 18.05 0.08
N ARG A 135 6.79 18.66 -0.16
CA ARG A 135 6.71 20.04 -0.67
C ARG A 135 6.87 21.08 0.44
N ARG A 136 6.35 20.80 1.64
CA ARG A 136 6.23 21.78 2.73
C ARG A 136 7.35 21.70 3.75
N SER A 137 7.96 20.53 3.95
CA SER A 137 8.98 20.34 4.98
C SER A 137 10.28 21.06 4.61
N VAL A 138 10.90 21.73 5.58
CA VAL A 138 12.20 22.40 5.35
C VAL A 138 13.30 21.34 5.17
N ASP A 139 13.33 20.36 6.06
CA ASP A 139 14.23 19.21 6.01
C ASP A 139 13.49 17.94 5.55
N ILE A 140 14.11 17.20 4.63
CA ILE A 140 13.62 15.92 4.09
C ILE A 140 14.63 14.78 4.28
N SER A 141 15.69 14.98 5.07
CA SER A 141 16.75 14.00 5.35
C SER A 141 16.22 12.66 5.88
N GLY A 142 15.08 12.68 6.57
CA GLY A 142 14.39 11.49 7.07
C GLY A 142 13.63 10.68 6.01
N VAL A 143 13.49 11.19 4.78
CA VAL A 143 12.79 10.49 3.69
C VAL A 143 13.77 9.61 2.91
N SER A 144 13.49 8.30 2.87
CA SER A 144 14.29 7.33 2.12
C SER A 144 13.94 7.35 0.63
N GLY A 145 14.83 7.87 -0.21
CA GLY A 145 14.70 7.81 -1.67
C GLY A 145 14.63 6.38 -2.22
N GLY A 146 15.36 5.45 -1.60
CA GLY A 146 15.31 4.03 -1.97
C GLY A 146 13.92 3.42 -1.71
N PHE A 147 13.28 3.78 -0.60
CA PHE A 147 11.90 3.35 -0.31
C PHE A 147 10.91 3.92 -1.34
N LEU A 148 11.02 5.20 -1.70
CA LEU A 148 10.18 5.81 -2.74
C LEU A 148 10.37 5.12 -4.10
N ALA A 149 11.61 4.79 -4.46
CA ALA A 149 11.93 4.09 -5.71
C ALA A 149 11.36 2.66 -5.73
N VAL A 150 11.49 1.91 -4.64
CA VAL A 150 10.92 0.56 -4.52
C VAL A 150 9.39 0.62 -4.59
N ASN A 151 8.76 1.60 -3.93
CA ASN A 151 7.31 1.76 -3.98
C ASN A 151 6.82 2.05 -5.41
N MET A 152 7.47 2.97 -6.13
CA MET A 152 7.19 3.22 -7.54
C MET A 152 7.38 1.97 -8.39
N LEU A 153 8.48 1.23 -8.19
CA LEU A 153 8.78 0.00 -8.94
C LEU A 153 7.69 -1.06 -8.75
N VAL A 154 7.22 -1.28 -7.53
CA VAL A 154 6.12 -2.22 -7.24
C VAL A 154 4.87 -1.85 -8.01
N GLN A 155 4.49 -0.57 -8.01
CA GLN A 155 3.29 -0.10 -8.74
C GLN A 155 3.46 -0.23 -10.25
N ALA A 156 4.64 0.05 -10.78
CA ALA A 156 4.94 -0.12 -12.20
C ALA A 156 4.89 -1.60 -12.63
N LEU A 157 5.41 -2.51 -11.82
CA LEU A 157 5.37 -3.95 -12.09
C LEU A 157 3.93 -4.47 -12.12
N TRP A 158 3.10 -4.10 -11.14
CA TRP A 158 1.68 -4.45 -11.12
C TRP A 158 0.92 -3.85 -12.30
N LEU A 159 1.22 -2.60 -12.69
CA LEU A 159 0.60 -1.95 -13.85
C LEU A 159 0.94 -2.67 -15.16
N VAL A 160 2.22 -2.97 -15.39
CA VAL A 160 2.65 -3.70 -16.60
C VAL A 160 1.99 -5.07 -16.64
N TRP A 161 2.00 -5.81 -15.52
CA TRP A 161 1.35 -7.10 -15.42
C TRP A 161 -0.16 -7.00 -15.72
N ALA A 162 -0.87 -6.06 -15.10
CA ALA A 162 -2.32 -5.94 -15.22
C ALA A 162 -2.76 -5.55 -16.63
N VAL A 163 -2.05 -4.63 -17.28
CA VAL A 163 -2.33 -4.23 -18.67
C VAL A 163 -2.14 -5.42 -19.61
N LEU A 164 -1.07 -6.19 -19.44
CA LEU A 164 -0.81 -7.37 -20.27
C LEU A 164 -1.79 -8.52 -20.00
N MET A 165 -2.26 -8.67 -18.76
CA MET A 165 -3.28 -9.64 -18.38
C MET A 165 -4.71 -9.22 -18.76
N GLY A 166 -4.93 -7.94 -19.12
CA GLY A 166 -6.26 -7.39 -19.34
C GLY A 166 -7.08 -7.28 -18.04
N GLU A 167 -6.42 -7.14 -16.89
CA GLU A 167 -7.05 -7.08 -15.57
C GLU A 167 -7.35 -5.61 -15.20
N TYR A 168 -8.63 -5.26 -15.11
CA TYR A 168 -9.08 -3.87 -15.00
C TYR A 168 -8.86 -3.24 -13.62
N ALA A 169 -9.03 -3.98 -12.53
CA ALA A 169 -8.97 -3.44 -11.17
C ALA A 169 -7.55 -2.97 -10.82
N VAL A 170 -6.57 -3.86 -10.98
CA VAL A 170 -5.15 -3.61 -10.75
C VAL A 170 -4.62 -2.61 -11.77
N THR A 171 -5.10 -2.62 -13.03
CA THR A 171 -4.73 -1.58 -14.01
C THR A 171 -5.13 -0.19 -13.49
N ALA A 172 -6.38 -0.02 -13.06
CA ALA A 172 -6.87 1.27 -12.56
C ALA A 172 -6.15 1.71 -11.29
N ALA A 173 -6.06 0.83 -10.30
CA ALA A 173 -5.40 1.11 -9.03
C ALA A 173 -3.90 1.43 -9.23
N SER A 174 -3.20 0.62 -10.01
CA SER A 174 -1.76 0.77 -10.22
C SER A 174 -1.44 1.96 -11.11
N THR A 175 -2.32 2.37 -12.02
CA THR A 175 -2.15 3.62 -12.78
C THR A 175 -2.15 4.82 -11.83
N VAL A 176 -3.17 4.95 -10.98
CA VAL A 176 -3.27 6.04 -10.00
C VAL A 176 -2.03 6.05 -9.10
N MET A 177 -1.65 4.89 -8.57
CA MET A 177 -0.52 4.78 -7.65
C MET A 177 0.83 5.01 -8.32
N THR A 178 1.03 4.56 -9.56
CA THR A 178 2.29 4.81 -10.30
C THR A 178 2.48 6.31 -10.52
N LEU A 179 1.41 7.04 -10.86
CA LEU A 179 1.47 8.49 -11.01
C LEU A 179 1.82 9.19 -9.67
N LEU A 180 1.17 8.81 -8.58
CA LEU A 180 1.39 9.43 -7.28
C LEU A 180 2.77 9.08 -6.68
N THR A 181 3.19 7.83 -6.77
CA THR A 181 4.51 7.39 -6.29
C THR A 181 5.63 7.97 -7.17
N GLY A 182 5.43 8.05 -8.48
CA GLY A 182 6.33 8.72 -9.41
C GLY A 182 6.47 10.21 -9.11
N ALA A 183 5.36 10.91 -8.85
CA ALA A 183 5.40 12.33 -8.46
C ALA A 183 6.18 12.56 -7.15
N ASN A 184 6.01 11.67 -6.16
CA ASN A 184 6.80 11.70 -4.93
C ASN A 184 8.30 11.50 -5.19
N LEU A 185 8.67 10.49 -5.98
CA LEU A 185 10.07 10.21 -6.29
C LEU A 185 10.73 11.36 -7.07
N VAL A 186 10.05 11.90 -8.08
CA VAL A 186 10.54 13.03 -8.87
C VAL A 186 10.75 14.26 -8.00
N LEU A 187 9.78 14.61 -7.15
CA LEU A 187 9.91 15.75 -6.23
C LEU A 187 11.08 15.55 -5.26
N TYR A 188 11.23 14.35 -4.69
CA TYR A 188 12.33 14.01 -3.80
C TYR A 188 13.69 14.18 -4.50
N LEU A 189 13.88 13.59 -5.68
CA LEU A 189 15.13 13.68 -6.44
C LEU A 189 15.46 15.13 -6.81
N TRP A 190 14.45 15.90 -7.20
CA TRP A 190 14.62 17.32 -7.48
C TRP A 190 15.03 18.13 -6.25
N ARG A 191 14.50 17.82 -5.07
CA ARG A 191 14.88 18.50 -3.82
C ARG A 191 16.28 18.14 -3.33
N VAL A 192 16.67 16.87 -3.46
CA VAL A 192 18.02 16.42 -3.07
C VAL A 192 19.09 16.94 -4.05
N GLY A 193 18.74 17.06 -5.34
CA GLY A 193 19.64 17.60 -6.37
C GLY A 193 19.80 19.12 -6.35
N ARG A 194 19.06 19.85 -5.52
CA ARG A 194 19.22 21.30 -5.39
C ARG A 194 20.42 21.62 -4.50
N PRO A 195 21.42 22.37 -4.99
CA PRO A 195 22.43 22.94 -4.10
C PRO A 195 21.72 23.79 -3.04
N VAL A 196 22.11 23.62 -1.78
CA VAL A 196 21.71 24.52 -0.70
C VAL A 196 22.12 25.92 -1.16
N ALA A 197 21.15 26.80 -1.40
CA ALA A 197 21.47 28.21 -1.59
C ALA A 197 22.25 28.62 -0.33
N GLU A 198 23.50 29.03 -0.53
CA GLU A 198 24.33 29.59 0.53
C GLU A 198 23.46 30.59 1.28
N ALA A 199 23.22 30.32 2.57
CA ALA A 199 22.53 31.26 3.42
C ALA A 199 23.30 32.58 3.33
N GLU A 200 22.69 33.63 2.77
CA GLU A 200 23.28 34.96 2.76
C GLU A 200 23.61 35.31 4.22
N PRO A 201 24.88 35.64 4.53
CA PRO A 201 25.23 36.11 5.86
C PRO A 201 24.57 37.48 6.04
N VAL A 202 23.64 37.56 6.99
CA VAL A 202 23.14 38.83 7.56
C VAL A 202 23.96 39.16 8.79
#